data_AF-A0A2N3FJA8-F1
#
_entry.id   AF-A0A2N3FJA8-F1
#
_cell.length_a   1.000
_cell.length_b   1.000
_cell.length_c   1.000
_cell.angle_alpha   90.00
_cell.angle_beta   90.00
_cell.angle_gamma   90.00
#
_symmetry.space_group_name_H-M   'P 1'
#
loop_
_entity.id
_entity.type
_entity.pdbx_description
1 polymer ?
#
loop_
_entity_poly.entity_id
_entity_poly.type
_entity_poly.pdbx_seq_one_letter_code
_entity_poly.pdbx_strand_id
1 'polypeptide(L)'
;MYPYVAEGRRESVQRMNCVAIEQTNAECVCHVGDRSSAYGGLSAMLLARPELLRDAATRVVLATSGCRSFDYLDEEQIREAGIHAIEALAERDGTESYAEERAWLFGEGEFDPFLNGMSPAESTYLTSDCEGLRETLEATYSMAGYRLPTCEHFEPCHGHMGVELDFMRHCLEQVAWGEDGYAALARSFFDDHLRDWGVLFAVVLRDKAQHPALLYFSYALDKFIACESVVFRHSMPGLCTQRSLTE
;
A
#
# COMPACT_ATOMS: atom_id res chain seq x y z
N MET A 1 -43.19 -34.77 45.55
CA MET A 1 -43.27 -35.28 44.17
C MET A 1 -42.33 -34.40 43.33
N TYR A 2 -41.12 -34.89 43.06
CA TYR A 2 -40.18 -34.44 42.00
C TYR A 2 -40.73 -34.81 40.59
N PRO A 3 -40.15 -34.48 39.40
CA PRO A 3 -38.96 -33.65 39.03
C PRO A 3 -39.03 -32.78 37.72
N TYR A 4 -37.89 -32.10 37.40
CA TYR A 4 -37.19 -31.84 36.08
C TYR A 4 -37.76 -30.86 34.99
N VAL A 5 -37.08 -29.73 34.60
CA VAL A 5 -35.95 -29.45 33.61
C VAL A 5 -36.48 -29.13 32.18
N ALA A 6 -36.06 -28.17 31.33
CA ALA A 6 -34.81 -27.40 31.08
C ALA A 6 -35.03 -26.05 30.29
N GLU A 7 -34.00 -25.18 30.33
CA GLU A 7 -33.40 -24.29 29.26
C GLU A 7 -34.22 -23.22 28.49
N GLY A 8 -33.67 -22.05 28.09
CA GLY A 8 -32.26 -21.68 27.90
C GLY A 8 -31.98 -20.16 27.72
N ARG A 9 -30.66 -19.87 27.58
CA ARG A 9 -29.92 -18.58 27.60
C ARG A 9 -30.01 -17.73 26.31
N ARG A 10 -29.73 -16.43 26.44
CA ARG A 10 -28.62 -15.66 25.78
C ARG A 10 -28.72 -14.18 26.23
N GLU A 11 -27.90 -13.73 27.16
CA GLU A 11 -26.53 -13.18 27.02
C GLU A 11 -26.50 -11.69 26.64
N SER A 12 -25.97 -10.93 27.60
CA SER A 12 -25.81 -9.48 27.68
C SER A 12 -24.58 -9.00 26.91
N VAL A 13 -24.75 -7.97 26.09
CA VAL A 13 -23.65 -7.22 25.46
C VAL A 13 -22.99 -6.35 26.53
N GLN A 14 -21.83 -6.78 27.02
CA GLN A 14 -21.02 -6.05 27.99
C GLN A 14 -20.04 -5.15 27.23
N ARG A 15 -20.10 -3.84 27.50
CA ARG A 15 -19.16 -2.82 27.00
C ARG A 15 -17.73 -3.21 27.34
N MET A 16 -16.87 -3.34 26.35
CA MET A 16 -15.44 -3.59 26.55
C MET A 16 -14.70 -2.26 26.58
N ASN A 17 -14.19 -1.93 27.76
CA ASN A 17 -13.35 -0.77 28.02
C ASN A 17 -12.03 -0.90 27.23
N CYS A 18 -11.66 0.13 26.47
CA CYS A 18 -10.29 0.34 26.03
C CYS A 18 -9.44 0.69 27.25
N VAL A 19 -8.76 -0.32 27.80
CA VAL A 19 -7.68 -0.12 28.78
C VAL A 19 -6.39 -0.01 27.98
N ALA A 20 -5.67 1.09 28.20
CA ALA A 20 -4.30 1.26 27.71
C ALA A 20 -3.44 0.09 28.19
N ILE A 21 -3.04 -0.77 27.26
CA ILE A 21 -2.07 -1.83 27.53
C ILE A 21 -0.69 -1.22 27.37
N GLU A 22 0.09 -1.32 28.45
CA GLU A 22 1.49 -0.91 28.55
C GLU A 22 2.33 -1.50 27.40
N GLN A 23 3.18 -0.66 26.84
CA GLN A 23 4.16 -0.96 25.79
C GLN A 23 5.24 -1.93 26.31
N THR A 24 4.93 -3.22 26.44
CA THR A 24 5.91 -4.25 26.79
C THR A 24 5.71 -5.52 25.95
N ASN A 25 6.08 -5.44 24.69
CA ASN A 25 6.75 -6.48 23.88
C ASN A 25 6.78 -5.94 22.44
N ALA A 26 7.97 -5.54 21.97
CA ALA A 26 8.19 -5.10 20.60
C ALA A 26 8.14 -6.32 19.66
N GLU A 27 6.94 -6.86 19.46
CA GLU A 27 6.62 -7.81 18.41
C GLU A 27 6.88 -7.15 17.06
N CYS A 28 7.44 -7.89 16.10
CA CYS A 28 7.73 -7.37 14.79
C CYS A 28 6.41 -7.07 14.07
N VAL A 29 6.05 -5.78 13.95
CA VAL A 29 4.66 -5.34 13.71
C VAL A 29 4.15 -5.63 12.29
N CYS A 30 5.00 -6.01 11.31
CA CYS A 30 4.52 -6.30 9.95
C CYS A 30 5.22 -7.51 9.34
N HIS A 31 4.46 -8.58 9.07
CA HIS A 31 4.94 -9.76 8.36
C HIS A 31 5.31 -9.39 6.91
N VAL A 32 6.39 -9.99 6.39
CA VAL A 32 6.84 -9.75 5.00
C VAL A 32 5.73 -10.02 3.99
N GLY A 33 4.90 -11.03 4.23
CA GLY A 33 3.75 -11.36 3.37
C GLY A 33 2.66 -10.29 3.34
N ASP A 34 2.38 -9.63 4.48
CA ASP A 34 1.42 -8.52 4.51
C ASP A 34 2.00 -7.30 3.80
N ARG A 35 3.29 -7.01 4.02
CA ARG A 35 3.97 -5.90 3.35
C ARG A 35 4.00 -6.07 1.83
N SER A 36 4.39 -7.26 1.34
CA SER A 36 4.36 -7.54 -0.11
C SER A 36 2.94 -7.48 -0.67
N SER A 37 1.94 -7.96 0.08
CA SER A 37 0.52 -7.87 -0.31
C SER A 37 0.02 -6.43 -0.39
N ALA A 38 0.40 -5.56 0.54
CA ALA A 38 0.06 -4.14 0.51
C ALA A 38 0.69 -3.42 -0.69
N TYR A 39 2.00 -3.59 -0.91
CA TYR A 39 2.69 -3.05 -2.08
C TYR A 39 2.05 -3.52 -3.40
N GLY A 40 1.79 -4.82 -3.51
CA GLY A 40 1.15 -5.40 -4.70
C GLY A 40 -0.28 -4.92 -4.91
N GLY A 41 -1.06 -4.76 -3.86
CA GLY A 41 -2.42 -4.22 -3.93
C GLY A 41 -2.43 -2.76 -4.35
N LEU A 42 -1.58 -1.92 -3.74
CA LEU A 42 -1.45 -0.50 -4.10
C LEU A 42 -0.98 -0.35 -5.56
N SER A 43 0.05 -1.09 -5.97
CA SER A 43 0.51 -1.11 -7.36
C SER A 43 -0.62 -1.48 -8.33
N ALA A 44 -1.36 -2.56 -8.03
CA ALA A 44 -2.44 -3.04 -8.88
C ALA A 44 -3.58 -2.02 -9.02
N MET A 45 -3.89 -1.22 -7.98
CA MET A 45 -4.87 -0.14 -8.14
C MET A 45 -4.44 0.85 -9.23
N LEU A 46 -3.15 1.18 -9.33
CA LEU A 46 -2.65 2.12 -10.33
C LEU A 46 -2.43 1.50 -11.71
N LEU A 47 -2.01 0.24 -11.80
CA LEU A 47 -1.52 -0.37 -13.04
C LEU A 47 -2.44 -1.45 -13.64
N ALA A 48 -3.31 -2.06 -12.84
CA ALA A 48 -4.11 -3.19 -13.30
C ALA A 48 -5.33 -2.75 -14.11
N ARG A 49 -5.98 -3.75 -14.72
CA ARG A 49 -7.24 -3.61 -15.42
C ARG A 49 -8.41 -3.47 -14.45
N PRO A 50 -9.53 -2.86 -14.88
CA PRO A 50 -10.66 -2.55 -14.00
C PRO A 50 -11.19 -3.75 -13.19
N GLU A 51 -11.23 -4.94 -13.77
CA GLU A 51 -11.75 -6.14 -13.11
C GLU A 51 -10.89 -6.66 -11.95
N LEU A 52 -9.65 -6.19 -11.80
CA LEU A 52 -8.74 -6.57 -10.72
C LEU A 52 -8.74 -5.56 -9.56
N LEU A 53 -9.37 -4.40 -9.73
CA LEU A 53 -9.27 -3.29 -8.78
C LEU A 53 -9.91 -3.60 -7.43
N ARG A 54 -11.06 -4.28 -7.43
CA ARG A 54 -11.76 -4.62 -6.18
C ARG A 54 -10.92 -5.56 -5.30
N ASP A 55 -10.32 -6.57 -5.91
CA ASP A 55 -9.45 -7.52 -5.22
C ASP A 55 -8.15 -6.85 -4.77
N ALA A 56 -7.63 -5.90 -5.55
CA ALA A 56 -6.51 -5.06 -5.16
C ALA A 56 -6.83 -4.24 -3.90
N ALA A 57 -7.92 -3.47 -3.92
CA ALA A 57 -8.35 -2.65 -2.77
C ALA A 57 -8.61 -3.51 -1.52
N THR A 58 -9.27 -4.66 -1.69
CA THR A 58 -9.51 -5.61 -0.59
C THR A 58 -8.21 -6.13 0.01
N ARG A 59 -7.21 -6.47 -0.82
CA ARG A 59 -5.89 -6.88 -0.34
C ARG A 59 -5.20 -5.77 0.45
N VAL A 60 -5.28 -4.52 0.00
CA VAL A 60 -4.71 -3.38 0.75
C VAL A 60 -5.38 -3.23 2.12
N VAL A 61 -6.72 -3.31 2.19
CA VAL A 61 -7.45 -3.24 3.48
C VAL A 61 -6.96 -4.32 4.44
N LEU A 62 -6.87 -5.56 3.98
CA LEU A 62 -6.44 -6.68 4.82
C LEU A 62 -4.99 -6.54 5.26
N ALA A 63 -4.10 -6.26 4.30
CA ALA A 63 -2.65 -6.18 4.53
C ALA A 63 -2.24 -4.99 5.43
N THR A 64 -3.02 -3.91 5.42
CA THR A 64 -2.75 -2.70 6.24
C THR A 64 -3.49 -2.70 7.58
N SER A 65 -4.31 -3.73 7.87
CA SER A 65 -5.06 -3.83 9.12
C SER A 65 -4.16 -3.97 10.37
N GLY A 66 -2.98 -4.58 10.20
CA GLY A 66 -1.95 -4.71 11.23
C GLY A 66 -0.98 -3.54 11.33
N CYS A 67 -1.11 -2.53 10.46
CA CYS A 67 -0.25 -1.36 10.53
C CYS A 67 -0.45 -0.59 11.83
N ARG A 68 0.65 -0.08 12.39
CA ARG A 68 0.64 0.79 13.57
C ARG A 68 -0.27 2.00 13.34
N SER A 69 -1.01 2.40 14.37
CA SER A 69 -1.77 3.66 14.37
C SER A 69 -0.88 4.86 14.66
N PHE A 70 -1.19 5.98 14.02
CA PHE A 70 -0.47 7.24 14.16
C PHE A 70 -1.44 8.37 14.52
N ASP A 71 -1.09 9.20 15.51
CA ASP A 71 -1.99 10.25 16.03
C ASP A 71 -2.40 11.30 14.99
N TYR A 72 -1.64 11.44 13.90
CA TYR A 72 -1.93 12.37 12.80
C TYR A 72 -2.76 11.76 11.66
N LEU A 73 -3.08 10.46 11.73
CA LEU A 73 -3.92 9.76 10.77
C LEU A 73 -5.25 9.39 11.43
N ASP A 74 -6.36 9.69 10.76
CA ASP A 74 -7.68 9.32 11.22
C ASP A 74 -7.98 7.86 10.80
N GLU A 75 -7.74 6.92 11.72
CA GLU A 75 -7.93 5.48 11.47
C GLU A 75 -9.36 5.12 11.07
N GLU A 76 -10.36 5.84 11.61
CA GLU A 76 -11.75 5.58 11.28
C GLU A 76 -12.07 6.06 9.87
N GLN A 77 -11.58 7.24 9.49
CA GLN A 77 -11.71 7.75 8.13
C GLN A 77 -11.07 6.81 7.10
N ILE A 78 -9.88 6.29 7.39
CA ILE A 78 -9.17 5.36 6.50
C ILE A 78 -9.99 4.07 6.33
N ARG A 79 -10.54 3.54 7.43
CA ARG A 79 -11.37 2.33 7.44
C ARG A 79 -12.66 2.53 6.64
N GLU A 80 -13.36 3.65 6.85
CA GLU A 80 -14.59 3.99 6.11
C GLU A 80 -14.32 4.18 4.62
N ALA A 81 -13.24 4.89 4.25
CA ALA A 81 -12.83 5.04 2.86
C ALA A 81 -12.57 3.68 2.20
N GLY A 82 -11.96 2.72 2.90
CA GLY A 82 -11.74 1.37 2.41
C GLY A 82 -13.03 0.61 2.10
N ILE A 83 -14.04 0.74 2.95
CA ILE A 83 -15.37 0.14 2.71
C ILE A 83 -16.00 0.76 1.46
N HIS A 84 -16.08 2.09 1.39
CA HIS A 84 -16.67 2.78 0.24
C HIS A 84 -15.92 2.51 -1.07
N ALA A 85 -14.60 2.35 -1.02
CA ALA A 85 -13.80 1.97 -2.18
C ALA A 85 -14.17 0.58 -2.71
N ILE A 86 -14.29 -0.42 -1.83
CA ILE A 86 -14.66 -1.79 -2.23
C ILE A 86 -16.09 -1.83 -2.75
N GLU A 87 -17.01 -1.09 -2.13
CA GLU A 87 -18.40 -0.98 -2.58
C GLU A 87 -18.49 -0.33 -3.97
N ALA A 88 -17.80 0.80 -4.18
CA ALA A 88 -17.74 1.46 -5.49
C ALA A 88 -17.18 0.53 -6.57
N LEU A 89 -16.07 -0.16 -6.29
CA LEU A 89 -15.44 -1.10 -7.23
C LEU A 89 -16.21 -2.42 -7.40
N ALA A 90 -17.26 -2.67 -6.63
CA ALA A 90 -18.13 -3.82 -6.85
C ALA A 90 -19.13 -3.60 -7.99
N GLU A 91 -19.38 -2.35 -8.35
CA GLU A 91 -20.28 -1.96 -9.42
C GLU A 91 -19.53 -1.68 -10.71
N ARG A 92 -20.15 -2.04 -11.85
CA ARG A 92 -19.54 -1.82 -13.17
C ARG A 92 -19.25 -0.33 -13.39
N ASP A 93 -20.25 0.51 -13.16
CA ASP A 93 -20.14 1.97 -13.32
C ASP A 93 -19.06 2.57 -12.41
N GLY A 94 -18.83 1.98 -11.24
CA GLY A 94 -17.73 2.39 -10.35
C GLY A 94 -16.36 2.02 -10.92
N THR A 95 -16.19 0.82 -11.47
CA THR A 95 -14.92 0.46 -12.14
C THR A 95 -14.64 1.26 -13.42
N GLU A 96 -15.67 1.62 -14.18
CA GLU A 96 -15.57 2.49 -15.36
C GLU A 96 -15.20 3.93 -14.94
N SER A 97 -15.91 4.52 -13.97
CA SER A 97 -15.60 5.87 -13.47
C SER A 97 -14.23 5.96 -12.79
N TYR A 98 -13.78 4.91 -12.11
CA TYR A 98 -12.39 4.81 -11.63
C TYR A 98 -11.38 4.94 -12.76
N ALA A 99 -11.58 4.18 -13.85
CA ALA A 99 -10.67 4.19 -14.99
C ALA A 99 -10.67 5.55 -15.69
N GLU A 100 -11.84 6.17 -15.86
CA GLU A 100 -11.97 7.52 -16.41
C GLU A 100 -11.23 8.57 -15.56
N GLU A 101 -11.41 8.53 -14.23
CA GLU A 101 -10.72 9.46 -13.35
C GLU A 101 -9.22 9.20 -13.31
N ARG A 102 -8.78 7.93 -13.32
CA ARG A 102 -7.37 7.56 -13.39
C ARG A 102 -6.72 8.11 -14.66
N ALA A 103 -7.38 7.95 -15.81
CA ALA A 103 -6.92 8.50 -17.08
C ALA A 103 -6.88 10.02 -17.08
N TRP A 104 -7.92 10.68 -16.54
CA TRP A 104 -7.94 12.13 -16.39
C TRP A 104 -6.83 12.64 -15.46
N LEU A 105 -6.63 12.00 -14.31
CA LEU A 105 -5.61 12.40 -13.33
C LEU A 105 -4.21 12.24 -13.89
N PHE A 106 -3.89 11.08 -14.48
CA PHE A 106 -2.51 10.67 -14.74
C PHE A 106 -2.08 10.73 -16.21
N GLY A 107 -3.03 10.81 -17.14
CA GLY A 107 -2.75 10.87 -18.58
C GLY A 107 -2.39 9.55 -19.27
N GLU A 108 -2.53 8.40 -18.57
CA GLU A 108 -2.29 7.02 -19.05
C GLU A 108 -1.43 6.92 -20.34
N GLY A 109 -0.12 7.16 -20.20
CA GLY A 109 0.86 7.06 -21.30
C GLY A 109 1.73 8.30 -21.42
N GLU A 110 1.12 9.49 -21.45
CA GLU A 110 1.85 10.75 -21.48
C GLU A 110 1.11 11.79 -20.64
N PHE A 111 1.74 12.19 -19.53
CA PHE A 111 1.18 13.21 -18.65
C PHE A 111 1.30 14.60 -19.29
N ASP A 112 0.18 15.29 -19.45
CA ASP A 112 0.12 16.69 -19.86
C ASP A 112 -0.35 17.56 -18.67
N PRO A 113 0.50 18.46 -18.12
CA PRO A 113 0.13 19.29 -16.97
C PRO A 113 -1.00 20.29 -17.23
N PHE A 114 -1.39 20.52 -18.50
CA PHE A 114 -2.52 21.38 -18.85
C PHE A 114 -3.85 20.63 -18.96
N LEU A 115 -3.80 19.31 -19.13
CA LEU A 115 -4.99 18.46 -19.31
C LEU A 115 -5.24 17.54 -18.11
N ASN A 116 -4.18 17.14 -17.42
CA ASN A 116 -4.21 16.14 -16.37
C ASN A 116 -4.09 16.75 -14.98
N GLY A 117 -4.62 16.02 -13.98
CA GLY A 117 -4.68 16.51 -12.60
C GLY A 117 -3.35 16.45 -11.85
N MET A 118 -2.56 15.40 -12.05
CA MET A 118 -1.26 15.20 -11.40
C MET A 118 -0.42 14.12 -12.08
N SER A 119 0.90 14.26 -12.05
CA SER A 119 1.79 13.23 -12.59
C SER A 119 1.90 12.05 -11.63
N PRO A 120 1.88 10.79 -12.11
CA PRO A 120 2.20 9.62 -11.32
C PRO A 120 3.72 9.33 -11.22
N ALA A 121 4.58 10.20 -11.78
CA ALA A 121 6.02 9.99 -11.85
C ALA A 121 6.81 10.80 -10.82
N GLU A 122 7.77 10.16 -10.13
CA GLU A 122 8.67 10.77 -9.14
C GLU A 122 9.33 12.07 -9.65
N SER A 123 9.75 12.08 -10.91
CA SER A 123 10.45 13.21 -11.53
C SER A 123 9.66 14.51 -11.46
N THR A 124 8.34 14.47 -11.34
CA THR A 124 7.52 15.69 -11.22
C THR A 124 7.59 16.33 -9.83
N TYR A 125 8.03 15.57 -8.81
CA TYR A 125 8.02 16.00 -7.42
C TYR A 125 9.40 16.36 -6.89
N LEU A 126 10.44 15.59 -7.24
CA LEU A 126 11.73 15.66 -6.54
C LEU A 126 12.90 16.17 -7.36
N THR A 127 12.86 16.13 -8.69
CA THR A 127 14.04 16.43 -9.51
C THR A 127 13.72 17.16 -10.80
N SER A 128 14.69 17.92 -11.30
CA SER A 128 14.67 18.45 -12.67
C SER A 128 15.52 17.63 -13.64
N ASP A 129 16.33 16.70 -13.12
CA ASP A 129 17.14 15.76 -13.89
C ASP A 129 16.37 14.44 -14.09
N CYS A 130 15.40 14.49 -15.02
CA CYS A 130 14.56 13.34 -15.33
C CYS A 130 15.35 12.17 -15.95
N GLU A 131 16.40 12.47 -16.73
CA GLU A 131 17.20 11.46 -17.42
C GLU A 131 18.10 10.71 -16.44
N GLY A 132 18.82 11.43 -15.57
CA GLY A 132 19.65 10.81 -14.53
C GLY A 132 18.84 9.95 -13.56
N LEU A 133 17.62 10.39 -13.20
CA LEU A 133 16.71 9.57 -12.40
C LEU A 133 16.31 8.29 -13.13
N ARG A 134 15.90 8.41 -14.41
CA ARG A 134 15.51 7.25 -15.24
C ARG A 134 16.64 6.22 -15.31
N GLU A 135 17.87 6.66 -15.58
CA GLU A 135 19.05 5.78 -15.65
C GLU A 135 19.34 5.09 -14.32
N THR A 136 19.20 5.81 -13.21
CA THR A 136 19.39 5.26 -11.86
C THR A 136 18.37 4.17 -11.54
N LEU A 137 17.09 4.41 -11.84
CA LEU A 137 16.03 3.43 -11.65
C LEU A 137 16.20 2.22 -12.58
N GLU A 138 16.51 2.43 -13.85
CA GLU A 138 16.77 1.36 -14.83
C GLU A 138 17.94 0.46 -14.39
N ALA A 139 19.03 1.05 -13.91
CA ALA A 139 20.17 0.32 -13.36
C ALA A 139 19.78 -0.50 -12.12
N THR A 140 19.02 0.11 -11.20
CA THR A 140 18.54 -0.54 -9.97
C THR A 140 17.65 -1.75 -10.28
N TYR A 141 16.68 -1.57 -11.19
CA TYR A 141 15.78 -2.64 -11.62
C TYR A 141 16.52 -3.77 -12.33
N SER A 142 17.45 -3.42 -13.23
CA SER A 142 18.26 -4.40 -13.95
C SER A 142 19.14 -5.22 -13.01
N MET A 143 19.76 -4.59 -12.01
CA MET A 143 20.57 -5.27 -10.98
C MET A 143 19.73 -6.24 -10.15
N ALA A 144 18.47 -5.91 -9.89
CA ALA A 144 17.52 -6.72 -9.14
C ALA A 144 16.79 -7.76 -10.00
N GLY A 145 17.13 -7.88 -11.29
CA GLY A 145 16.42 -8.75 -12.24
C GLY A 145 14.92 -8.41 -12.40
N TYR A 146 14.53 -7.20 -12.03
CA TYR A 146 13.16 -6.72 -12.09
C TYR A 146 12.80 -6.31 -13.52
N ARG A 147 11.54 -6.54 -13.90
CA ARG A 147 10.98 -6.11 -15.17
C ARG A 147 9.75 -5.26 -14.91
N LEU A 148 9.63 -4.15 -15.63
CA LEU A 148 8.48 -3.27 -15.52
C LEU A 148 7.19 -4.05 -15.83
N PRO A 149 6.08 -3.77 -15.11
CA PRO A 149 4.80 -4.38 -15.39
C PRO A 149 4.31 -3.99 -16.78
N THR A 150 3.72 -4.94 -17.50
CA THR A 150 3.05 -4.64 -18.77
C THR A 150 1.60 -4.25 -18.49
N CYS A 151 1.21 -3.05 -18.92
CA CYS A 151 -0.16 -2.56 -18.83
C CYS A 151 -0.81 -2.60 -20.22
N GLU A 152 -2.13 -2.85 -20.29
CA GLU A 152 -2.85 -3.00 -21.56
C GLU A 152 -3.01 -1.67 -22.32
N HIS A 153 -3.10 -0.56 -21.58
CA HIS A 153 -3.51 0.73 -22.13
C HIS A 153 -2.39 1.77 -22.21
N PHE A 154 -1.27 1.53 -21.52
CA PHE A 154 -0.11 2.44 -21.51
C PHE A 154 1.17 1.72 -21.11
N GLU A 155 2.32 2.34 -21.34
CA GLU A 155 3.62 1.87 -20.86
C GLU A 155 4.06 2.74 -19.67
N PRO A 156 4.06 2.23 -18.43
CA PRO A 156 4.46 3.04 -17.28
C PRO A 156 5.95 3.36 -17.36
N CYS A 157 6.32 4.60 -17.02
CA CYS A 157 7.72 4.99 -16.89
C CYS A 157 8.37 4.35 -15.64
N HIS A 158 9.70 4.36 -15.56
CA HIS A 158 10.45 3.73 -14.47
C HIS A 158 10.08 4.31 -13.10
N GLY A 159 9.97 5.64 -12.98
CA GLY A 159 9.60 6.32 -11.73
C GLY A 159 8.09 6.44 -11.50
N HIS A 160 7.26 5.63 -12.16
CA HIS A 160 5.82 5.64 -11.95
C HIS A 160 5.47 5.01 -10.59
N MET A 161 4.57 5.62 -9.81
CA MET A 161 4.25 5.16 -8.44
C MET A 161 3.88 3.68 -8.38
N GLY A 162 3.01 3.25 -9.30
CA GLY A 162 2.65 1.84 -9.41
C GLY A 162 3.84 0.91 -9.68
N VAL A 163 4.85 1.37 -10.42
CA VAL A 163 6.06 0.59 -10.74
C VAL A 163 6.97 0.48 -9.52
N GLU A 164 7.21 1.59 -8.81
CA GLU A 164 8.04 1.56 -7.61
C GLU A 164 7.40 0.73 -6.48
N LEU A 165 6.08 0.78 -6.35
CA LEU A 165 5.34 -0.10 -5.43
C LEU A 165 5.47 -1.57 -5.84
N ASP A 166 5.39 -1.89 -7.14
CA ASP A 166 5.56 -3.26 -7.65
C ASP A 166 6.99 -3.76 -7.44
N PHE A 167 7.99 -2.89 -7.63
CA PHE A 167 9.38 -3.18 -7.34
C PHE A 167 9.62 -3.51 -5.87
N MET A 168 8.99 -2.76 -4.95
CA MET A 168 9.03 -3.08 -3.52
C MET A 168 8.37 -4.42 -3.20
N ARG A 169 7.23 -4.75 -3.85
CA ARG A 169 6.66 -6.10 -3.75
C ARG A 169 7.68 -7.14 -4.19
N HIS A 170 8.28 -6.99 -5.37
CA HIS A 170 9.28 -7.91 -5.90
C HIS A 170 10.41 -8.14 -4.90
N CYS A 171 11.00 -7.07 -4.36
CA CYS A 171 12.08 -7.20 -3.38
C CYS A 171 11.66 -7.98 -2.13
N LEU A 172 10.46 -7.73 -1.60
CA LEU A 172 9.96 -8.44 -0.42
C LEU A 172 9.60 -9.90 -0.70
N GLU A 173 9.13 -10.23 -1.90
CA GLU A 173 8.93 -11.62 -2.34
C GLU A 173 10.26 -12.37 -2.39
N GLN A 174 11.33 -11.74 -2.89
CA GLN A 174 12.68 -12.34 -2.87
C GLN A 174 13.20 -12.52 -1.43
N VAL A 175 12.94 -11.57 -0.52
CA VAL A 175 13.25 -11.75 0.91
C VAL A 175 12.52 -12.95 1.50
N ALA A 176 11.24 -13.14 1.17
CA ALA A 176 10.45 -14.28 1.64
C ALA A 176 10.99 -15.63 1.11
N TRP A 177 11.67 -15.61 -0.04
CA TRP A 177 12.32 -16.79 -0.62
C TRP A 177 13.73 -17.04 -0.07
N GLY A 178 14.23 -16.15 0.79
CA GLY A 178 15.55 -16.28 1.41
C GLY A 178 16.70 -15.78 0.54
N GLU A 179 16.42 -14.94 -0.46
CA GLU A 179 17.47 -14.35 -1.30
C GLU A 179 18.21 -13.24 -0.54
N ASP A 180 19.49 -13.48 -0.27
CA ASP A 180 20.36 -12.57 0.46
C ASP A 180 20.52 -11.24 -0.29
N GLY A 181 20.51 -10.12 0.45
CA GLY A 181 20.71 -8.78 -0.09
C GLY A 181 19.43 -8.03 -0.48
N TYR A 182 18.33 -8.71 -0.79
CA TYR A 182 17.07 -8.03 -1.13
C TYR A 182 16.46 -7.23 0.02
N ALA A 183 16.71 -7.64 1.27
CA ALA A 183 16.27 -6.87 2.44
C ALA A 183 16.99 -5.51 2.54
N ALA A 184 18.28 -5.48 2.19
CA ALA A 184 19.06 -4.24 2.17
C ALA A 184 18.66 -3.37 0.97
N LEU A 185 18.45 -3.97 -0.20
CA LEU A 185 17.98 -3.28 -1.40
C LEU A 185 16.59 -2.67 -1.20
N ALA A 186 15.62 -3.41 -0.66
CA ALA A 186 14.28 -2.89 -0.36
C ALA A 186 14.37 -1.69 0.59
N ARG A 187 15.25 -1.76 1.59
CA ARG A 187 15.46 -0.67 2.52
C ARG A 187 16.06 0.56 1.86
N SER A 188 17.17 0.42 1.12
CA SER A 188 17.79 1.56 0.44
C SER A 188 16.83 2.18 -0.56
N PHE A 189 16.12 1.35 -1.33
CA PHE A 189 15.12 1.86 -2.27
C PHE A 189 13.99 2.62 -1.56
N PHE A 190 13.49 2.10 -0.45
CA PHE A 190 12.49 2.80 0.34
C PHE A 190 13.01 4.12 0.91
N ASP A 191 14.17 4.10 1.59
CA ASP A 191 14.74 5.25 2.28
C ASP A 191 15.19 6.35 1.30
N ASP A 192 15.83 5.96 0.18
CA ASP A 192 16.49 6.89 -0.75
C ASP A 192 15.56 7.35 -1.88
N HIS A 193 14.54 6.55 -2.23
CA HIS A 193 13.61 6.86 -3.33
C HIS A 193 12.18 6.99 -2.81
N LEU A 194 11.52 5.88 -2.45
CA LEU A 194 10.05 5.86 -2.37
C LEU A 194 9.44 6.68 -1.22
N ARG A 195 10.10 6.76 -0.06
CA ARG A 195 9.51 7.25 1.19
C ARG A 195 9.00 8.68 1.09
N ASP A 196 9.81 9.60 0.57
CA ASP A 196 9.50 11.02 0.62
C ASP A 196 8.48 11.41 -0.46
N TRP A 197 8.69 10.98 -1.70
CA TRP A 197 7.76 11.31 -2.78
C TRP A 197 6.45 10.53 -2.69
N GLY A 198 6.46 9.34 -2.07
CA GLY A 198 5.23 8.57 -1.88
C GLY A 198 4.22 9.25 -0.97
N VAL A 199 4.67 9.94 0.08
CA VAL A 199 3.80 10.79 0.92
C VAL A 199 3.28 11.99 0.13
N LEU A 200 4.15 12.66 -0.64
CA LEU A 200 3.74 13.80 -1.47
C LEU A 200 2.68 13.40 -2.51
N PHE A 201 2.90 12.27 -3.20
CA PHE A 201 1.96 11.70 -4.15
C PHE A 201 0.62 11.40 -3.49
N ALA A 202 0.63 10.75 -2.32
CA ALA A 202 -0.58 10.45 -1.55
C ALA A 202 -1.36 11.72 -1.18
N VAL A 203 -0.68 12.77 -0.70
CA VAL A 203 -1.31 14.03 -0.32
C VAL A 203 -1.92 14.75 -1.52
N VAL A 204 -1.19 14.84 -2.64
CA VAL A 204 -1.70 15.49 -3.85
C VAL A 204 -2.87 14.69 -4.44
N LEU A 205 -2.78 13.37 -4.46
CA LEU A 205 -3.88 12.52 -4.92
C LEU A 205 -5.13 12.69 -4.05
N ARG A 206 -4.98 12.79 -2.73
CA ARG A 206 -6.11 13.02 -1.81
C ARG A 206 -6.85 14.34 -2.10
N ASP A 207 -6.12 15.38 -2.51
CA ASP A 207 -6.70 16.69 -2.87
C ASP A 207 -7.45 16.65 -4.21
N LYS A 208 -7.02 15.78 -5.14
CA LYS A 208 -7.58 15.71 -6.50
C LYS A 208 -8.63 14.62 -6.69
N ALA A 209 -8.52 13.53 -5.95
CA ALA A 209 -9.35 12.35 -6.12
C ALA A 209 -10.82 12.63 -5.74
N GLN A 210 -11.73 12.22 -6.60
CA GLN A 210 -13.17 12.24 -6.39
C GLN A 210 -13.70 10.81 -6.23
N HIS A 211 -13.14 9.85 -6.97
CA HIS A 211 -13.57 8.46 -6.91
C HIS A 211 -13.19 7.85 -5.55
N PRO A 212 -14.13 7.17 -4.85
CA PRO A 212 -13.89 6.62 -3.52
C PRO A 212 -12.65 5.73 -3.41
N ALA A 213 -12.37 4.92 -4.43
CA ALA A 213 -11.19 4.05 -4.44
C ALA A 213 -9.85 4.78 -4.64
N LEU A 214 -9.80 5.89 -5.39
CA LEU A 214 -8.58 6.71 -5.49
C LEU A 214 -8.35 7.49 -4.20
N LEU A 215 -9.42 7.96 -3.59
CA LEU A 215 -9.37 8.60 -2.28
C LEU A 215 -8.88 7.60 -1.21
N TYR A 216 -9.41 6.38 -1.17
CA TYR A 216 -8.93 5.32 -0.28
C TYR A 216 -7.47 4.97 -0.55
N PHE A 217 -7.05 4.83 -1.81
CA PHE A 217 -5.65 4.60 -2.16
C PHE A 217 -4.75 5.66 -1.51
N SER A 218 -5.13 6.94 -1.59
CA SER A 218 -4.35 8.05 -1.01
C SER A 218 -4.20 7.95 0.51
N TYR A 219 -5.23 7.47 1.21
CA TYR A 219 -5.21 7.24 2.65
C TYR A 219 -4.35 6.02 3.01
N ALA A 220 -4.56 4.93 2.28
CA ALA A 220 -3.85 3.68 2.50
C ALA A 220 -2.35 3.81 2.22
N LEU A 221 -1.95 4.51 1.15
CA LEU A 221 -0.55 4.74 0.81
C LEU A 221 0.16 5.54 1.89
N ASP A 222 -0.43 6.65 2.35
CA ASP A 222 0.14 7.51 3.40
C ASP A 222 0.34 6.73 4.72
N LYS A 223 -0.71 6.01 5.15
CA LYS A 223 -0.63 5.12 6.32
C LYS A 223 0.43 4.04 6.15
N PHE A 224 0.48 3.41 4.99
CA PHE A 224 1.40 2.31 4.73
C PHE A 224 2.85 2.78 4.72
N ILE A 225 3.17 3.91 4.07
CA ILE A 225 4.53 4.50 4.09
C ILE A 225 4.94 4.90 5.52
N ALA A 226 4.02 5.45 6.31
CA ALA A 226 4.29 5.75 7.71
C ALA A 226 4.62 4.49 8.52
N CYS A 227 3.84 3.43 8.33
CA CYS A 227 4.10 2.13 8.96
C CYS A 227 5.43 1.53 8.51
N GLU A 228 5.69 1.55 7.21
CA GLU A 228 6.91 0.99 6.60
C GLU A 228 8.16 1.73 7.08
N SER A 229 8.08 3.05 7.27
CA SER A 229 9.15 3.86 7.88
C SER A 229 9.50 3.39 9.29
N VAL A 230 8.52 2.93 10.08
CA VAL A 230 8.78 2.36 11.41
C VAL A 230 9.42 0.98 11.28
N VAL A 231 8.93 0.15 10.36
CA VAL A 231 9.45 -1.21 10.12
C VAL A 231 10.92 -1.17 9.72
N PHE A 232 11.30 -0.37 8.72
CA PHE A 232 12.70 -0.28 8.30
C PHE A 232 13.64 0.32 9.35
N ARG A 233 13.11 1.16 10.27
CA ARG A 233 13.89 1.74 11.38
C ARG A 233 14.08 0.78 12.56
N HIS A 234 13.07 -0.05 12.87
CA HIS A 234 13.00 -0.74 14.16
C HIS A 234 12.82 -2.26 14.09
N SER A 235 12.48 -2.82 12.93
CA SER A 235 12.05 -4.21 12.77
C SER A 235 12.71 -4.85 11.55
N MET A 236 14.04 -4.90 11.57
CA MET A 236 14.84 -5.55 10.51
C MET A 236 14.43 -7.03 10.38
N PRO A 237 14.09 -7.53 9.17
CA PRO A 237 13.64 -8.91 8.96
C PRO A 237 14.58 -9.97 9.56
N GLY A 238 15.90 -9.77 9.48
CA GLY A 238 16.88 -10.68 10.08
C GLY A 238 16.80 -10.80 11.61
N LEU A 239 16.32 -9.77 12.32
CA LEU A 239 16.10 -9.81 13.77
C LEU A 239 14.74 -10.39 14.14
N CYS A 240 13.74 -10.30 13.25
CA CYS A 240 12.42 -10.85 13.48
C CYS A 240 12.39 -12.37 13.28
N THR A 241 13.03 -12.88 12.23
CA THR A 241 13.18 -14.33 12.01
C THR A 241 13.98 -15.00 13.13
N GLN A 242 15.00 -14.32 13.66
CA GLN A 242 15.78 -14.80 14.82
C GLN A 242 14.94 -14.86 16.10
N ARG A 243 14.05 -13.89 16.34
CA ARG A 243 13.17 -13.91 17.53
C ARG A 243 12.14 -15.03 17.50
N SER A 244 11.55 -15.31 16.35
CA SER A 244 10.61 -16.44 16.16
C SER A 244 11.23 -17.84 16.25
N LEU A 245 12.57 -17.95 16.25
CA LEU A 245 13.29 -19.21 16.44
C LEU A 245 13.76 -19.42 17.90
N THR A 246 13.61 -18.41 18.75
CA THR A 246 14.02 -18.43 20.16
C THR A 246 12.87 -18.50 21.16
N GLU A 247 11.63 -18.55 20.68
CA GLU A 247 10.42 -18.92 21.44
C GLU A 247 10.05 -20.39 21.20
#